data_AF-A0ABD4KWC5-F1
#
_entry.id   AF-A0ABD4KWC5-F1
#
_cell.length_a   1.000
_cell.length_b   1.000
_cell.length_c   1.000
_cell.angle_alpha   90.00
_cell.angle_beta   90.00
_cell.angle_gamma   90.00
#
_symmetry.space_group_name_H-M   'P 1'
#
loop_
_entity.id
_entity.type
_entity.pdbx_description
1 polymer ?
#
loop_
_entity_poly.entity_id
_entity_poly.type
_entity_poly.pdbx_seq_one_letter_code
_entity_poly.pdbx_strand_id
1 'polypeptide(L)'
;QFVVHANGTWTFIADNTSLKIQALAEHQTIQETFTVHSKDGTAHTITVDIVGTNDAPTVSSSVTLAAGTEDTAVTLTEAQLLANASDVDNGETAQLSVHNLSADHGTITDNKDGTFTFTPEPNYNGAVS
;
A
#
# COMPACT_ATOMS: atom_id res chain seq x y z
N GLN A 1 -21.45 4.20 -12.01
CA GLN A 1 -22.70 4.39 -12.78
C GLN A 1 -23.68 5.22 -11.96
N PHE A 2 -24.29 6.24 -12.57
CA PHE A 2 -25.35 7.04 -11.95
C PHE A 2 -26.62 6.95 -12.81
N VAL A 3 -27.77 6.79 -12.17
CA VAL A 3 -29.09 6.75 -12.82
C VAL A 3 -30.07 7.56 -11.99
N VAL A 4 -30.87 8.41 -12.65
CA VAL A 4 -32.01 9.10 -12.04
C VAL A 4 -33.29 8.66 -12.76
N HIS A 5 -34.34 8.41 -11.99
CA HIS A 5 -35.64 7.95 -12.48
C HIS A 5 -36.66 9.10 -12.49
N ALA A 6 -37.70 8.97 -13.32
CA ALA A 6 -38.74 10.00 -13.46
C ALA A 6 -39.52 10.28 -12.15
N ASN A 7 -39.51 9.35 -11.19
CA ASN A 7 -40.11 9.51 -9.86
C ASN A 7 -39.19 10.24 -8.86
N GLY A 8 -38.01 10.70 -9.28
CA GLY A 8 -37.04 11.41 -8.45
C GLY A 8 -36.10 10.51 -7.64
N THR A 9 -36.27 9.19 -7.68
CA THR A 9 -35.29 8.25 -7.10
C THR A 9 -34.04 8.19 -7.96
N TRP A 10 -32.89 7.94 -7.33
CA TRP A 10 -31.62 7.81 -8.02
C TRP A 10 -30.80 6.67 -7.41
N THR A 11 -29.91 6.11 -8.22
CA THR A 11 -28.95 5.10 -7.81
C THR A 11 -27.55 5.52 -8.23
N PHE A 12 -26.59 5.27 -7.37
CA PHE A 12 -25.17 5.42 -7.66
C PHE A 12 -24.44 4.12 -7.33
N ILE A 13 -23.56 3.68 -8.22
CA ILE A 13 -22.70 2.52 -8.05
C ILE A 13 -21.27 2.97 -8.39
N ALA A 14 -20.39 3.01 -7.38
CA ALA A 14 -18.97 3.21 -7.59
C ALA A 14 -18.35 1.98 -8.27
N ASP A 15 -17.39 2.20 -9.17
CA ASP A 15 -16.56 1.12 -9.70
C ASP A 15 -15.40 0.86 -8.74
N ASN A 16 -15.53 -0.14 -7.88
CA ASN A 16 -14.49 -0.48 -6.90
C ASN A 16 -13.20 -1.02 -7.53
N THR A 17 -13.16 -1.25 -8.85
CA THR A 17 -11.93 -1.62 -9.57
C THR A 17 -11.17 -0.40 -10.09
N SER A 18 -11.74 0.80 -9.94
CA SER A 18 -11.09 2.06 -10.31
C SER A 18 -9.84 2.29 -9.46
N LEU A 19 -8.69 2.44 -10.12
CA LEU A 19 -7.42 2.78 -9.45
C LEU A 19 -7.52 4.09 -8.64
N LYS A 20 -8.39 5.02 -9.03
CA LYS A 20 -8.59 6.26 -8.27
C LYS A 20 -9.34 6.04 -6.96
N ILE A 21 -10.28 5.09 -6.94
CA ILE A 21 -11.05 4.75 -5.74
C ILE A 21 -10.20 3.84 -4.83
N GLN A 22 -9.47 2.89 -5.42
CA GLN A 22 -8.56 2.01 -4.69
C GLN A 22 -7.33 2.73 -4.14
N ALA A 23 -7.01 3.94 -4.59
CA ALA A 23 -5.91 4.74 -4.03
C ALA A 23 -6.35 5.66 -2.88
N LEU A 24 -7.63 5.61 -2.47
CA LEU A 24 -8.12 6.41 -1.35
C LEU A 24 -7.80 5.72 -0.03
N ALA A 25 -6.82 6.27 0.68
CA ALA A 25 -6.53 5.89 2.06
C ALA A 25 -7.75 6.10 2.97
N GLU A 26 -7.67 5.57 4.20
CA GLU A 26 -8.75 5.68 5.18
C GLU A 26 -9.24 7.14 5.33
N HIS A 27 -10.54 7.33 5.18
CA HIS A 27 -11.21 8.64 5.27
C HIS A 27 -10.86 9.65 4.17
N GLN A 28 -9.98 9.34 3.22
CA GLN A 28 -9.83 10.18 2.03
C GLN A 28 -11.11 10.14 1.21
N THR A 29 -11.42 11.25 0.53
CA THR A 29 -12.65 11.37 -0.25
C THR A 29 -12.39 11.82 -1.67
N ILE A 30 -13.14 11.24 -2.60
CA ILE A 30 -13.45 11.90 -3.87
C ILE A 30 -14.93 12.24 -3.92
N GLN A 31 -15.22 13.37 -4.54
CA GLN A 31 -16.58 13.86 -4.70
C GLN A 31 -17.01 13.70 -6.16
N GLU A 32 -18.13 13.04 -6.39
CA GLU A 32 -18.80 13.00 -7.69
C GLU A 32 -20.04 13.89 -7.68
N THR A 33 -20.22 14.68 -8.73
CA THR A 33 -21.31 15.64 -8.85
C THR A 33 -22.12 15.37 -10.12
N PHE A 34 -23.43 15.24 -9.97
CA PHE A 34 -24.37 14.97 -11.04
C PHE A 34 -25.41 16.08 -11.14
N THR A 35 -25.51 16.71 -12.30
CA THR A 35 -26.59 17.66 -12.59
C THR A 35 -27.75 16.92 -13.23
N VAL A 36 -28.92 16.98 -12.59
CA VAL A 36 -30.18 16.45 -13.09
C VAL A 36 -31.14 17.59 -13.40
N HIS A 37 -32.12 17.34 -14.27
CA HIS A 37 -33.13 18.34 -14.63
C HIS A 37 -34.53 17.79 -14.40
N SER A 38 -35.41 18.62 -13.83
CA SER A 38 -36.84 18.36 -13.81
C SER A 38 -37.45 18.52 -15.22
N LYS A 39 -38.72 18.12 -15.37
CA LYS A 39 -39.44 18.20 -16.65
C LYS A 39 -39.51 19.64 -17.21
N ASP A 40 -39.53 20.64 -16.35
CA ASP A 40 -39.53 22.06 -16.73
C ASP A 40 -38.13 22.63 -17.05
N GLY A 41 -37.09 21.80 -16.96
CA GLY A 41 -35.70 22.19 -17.24
C GLY A 41 -34.94 22.78 -16.05
N THR A 42 -35.54 22.87 -14.86
CA THR A 42 -34.84 23.34 -13.66
C THR A 42 -33.75 22.36 -13.25
N ALA A 43 -32.53 22.86 -13.05
CA ALA A 43 -31.37 22.06 -12.68
C ALA A 43 -31.30 21.81 -11.17
N HIS A 44 -30.88 20.59 -10.80
CA HIS A 44 -30.54 20.21 -9.43
C HIS A 44 -29.22 19.44 -9.42
N THR A 45 -28.45 19.62 -8.34
CA THR A 45 -27.16 18.96 -8.17
C THR A 45 -27.26 17.88 -7.11
N ILE A 46 -26.79 16.68 -7.45
CA ILE A 46 -26.61 15.57 -6.51
C ILE A 46 -25.11 15.38 -6.33
N THR A 47 -24.68 15.36 -5.08
CA THR A 47 -23.29 15.12 -4.69
C THR A 47 -23.20 13.75 -4.02
N VAL A 48 -22.21 12.96 -4.41
CA VAL A 48 -21.85 11.70 -3.76
C VAL A 48 -20.40 11.80 -3.29
N ASP A 49 -20.20 11.57 -1.99
CA ASP A 49 -18.87 11.41 -1.42
C ASP A 49 -18.52 9.92 -1.37
N ILE A 50 -17.41 9.56 -2.01
CA ILE A 50 -16.83 8.23 -1.94
C ILE A 50 -15.71 8.31 -0.91
N VAL A 51 -15.87 7.58 0.19
CA VAL A 51 -14.90 7.55 1.29
C VAL A 51 -14.04 6.30 1.16
N GLY A 52 -12.73 6.49 1.15
CA GLY A 52 -11.74 5.42 1.15
C GLY A 52 -11.67 4.66 2.45
N THR A 53 -11.14 3.45 2.36
CA THR A 53 -10.82 2.57 3.47
C THR A 53 -9.36 2.16 3.33
N ASN A 54 -8.68 1.89 4.44
CA ASN A 54 -7.31 1.37 4.39
C ASN A 54 -7.25 0.02 3.69
N ASP A 55 -6.49 -0.09 2.62
CA ASP A 55 -6.07 -1.34 2.00
C ASP A 55 -4.78 -1.83 2.69
N ALA A 56 -4.65 -3.15 2.89
CA ALA A 56 -3.44 -3.67 3.53
C ALA A 56 -2.27 -3.68 2.54
N PRO A 57 -1.03 -3.44 3.01
CA PRO A 57 0.12 -3.48 2.13
C PRO A 57 0.34 -4.86 1.54
N THR A 58 0.89 -4.89 0.33
CA THR A 58 1.15 -6.11 -0.43
C THR A 58 2.64 -6.31 -0.65
N VAL A 59 3.06 -7.58 -0.66
CA VAL A 59 4.43 -7.97 -1.04
C VAL A 59 4.34 -8.85 -2.28
N SER A 60 4.87 -8.36 -3.40
CA SER A 60 4.76 -9.03 -4.70
C SER A 60 5.68 -10.25 -4.84
N SER A 61 6.83 -10.24 -4.15
CA SER A 61 7.77 -11.37 -4.08
C SER A 61 8.80 -11.17 -2.97
N SER A 62 9.46 -12.27 -2.56
CA SER A 62 10.63 -12.19 -1.68
C SER A 62 11.74 -11.34 -2.30
N VAL A 63 12.50 -10.62 -1.48
CA VAL A 63 13.72 -9.93 -1.90
C VAL A 63 14.89 -10.92 -1.84
N THR A 64 15.72 -10.94 -2.89
CA THR A 64 17.03 -11.60 -2.86
C THR A 64 18.11 -10.54 -2.81
N LEU A 65 18.86 -10.52 -1.70
CA LEU A 65 19.95 -9.57 -1.50
C LEU A 65 21.24 -10.06 -2.14
N ALA A 66 22.19 -9.15 -2.36
CA ALA A 66 23.51 -9.52 -2.85
C ALA A 66 24.23 -10.45 -1.86
N ALA A 67 25.00 -11.41 -2.38
CA ALA A 67 25.81 -12.29 -1.55
C ALA A 67 26.84 -11.47 -0.74
N GLY A 68 26.97 -11.79 0.54
CA GLY A 68 28.00 -11.26 1.42
C GLY A 68 29.28 -12.10 1.41
N THR A 69 30.19 -11.74 2.31
CA THR A 69 31.36 -12.56 2.64
C THR A 69 31.10 -13.25 3.98
N GLU A 70 31.49 -14.52 4.08
CA GLU A 70 31.54 -15.26 5.35
C GLU A 70 32.28 -14.45 6.43
N ASP A 71 31.86 -14.64 7.69
CA ASP A 71 32.41 -13.96 8.87
C ASP A 71 32.36 -12.42 8.83
N THR A 72 31.67 -11.84 7.84
CA THR A 72 31.59 -10.40 7.64
C THR A 72 30.15 -9.94 7.82
N ALA A 73 29.94 -9.01 8.77
CA ALA A 73 28.63 -8.42 8.97
C ALA A 73 28.18 -7.64 7.73
N VAL A 74 26.88 -7.70 7.43
CA VAL A 74 26.25 -7.01 6.30
C VAL A 74 25.20 -6.03 6.82
N THR A 75 25.29 -4.77 6.39
CA THR A 75 24.27 -3.76 6.68
C THR A 75 23.19 -3.80 5.61
N LEU A 76 21.95 -3.97 6.03
CA LEU A 76 20.74 -3.99 5.22
C LEU A 76 19.95 -2.71 5.46
N THR A 77 19.39 -2.12 4.40
CA THR A 77 18.52 -0.94 4.53
C THR A 77 17.05 -1.35 4.46
N GLU A 78 16.16 -0.56 5.09
CA GLU A 78 14.71 -0.74 4.93
C GLU A 78 14.30 -0.73 3.45
N ALA A 79 14.88 0.15 2.64
CA ALA A 79 14.59 0.22 1.20
C ALA A 79 14.93 -1.09 0.46
N GLN A 80 16.02 -1.79 0.84
CA GLN A 80 16.34 -3.10 0.27
C GLN A 80 15.30 -4.13 0.68
N LEU A 81 14.91 -4.16 1.95
CA LEU A 81 13.96 -5.13 2.50
C LEU A 81 12.53 -4.91 1.99
N LEU A 82 12.15 -3.67 1.71
CA LEU A 82 10.84 -3.27 1.21
C LEU A 82 10.77 -3.19 -0.33
N ALA A 83 11.80 -3.59 -1.07
CA ALA A 83 11.90 -3.38 -2.52
C ALA A 83 10.70 -3.93 -3.33
N ASN A 84 10.03 -4.97 -2.82
CA ASN A 84 8.86 -5.60 -3.44
C ASN A 84 7.55 -5.36 -2.66
N ALA A 85 7.59 -4.51 -1.63
CA ALA A 85 6.44 -4.15 -0.81
C ALA A 85 5.85 -2.81 -1.29
N SER A 86 4.52 -2.73 -1.34
CA SER A 86 3.82 -1.52 -1.73
C SER A 86 2.44 -1.47 -1.11
N ASP A 87 1.94 -0.26 -0.95
CA ASP A 87 0.56 0.02 -0.61
C ASP A 87 -0.14 0.75 -1.77
N VAL A 88 -1.37 0.36 -2.07
CA VAL A 88 -2.18 0.98 -3.12
C VAL A 88 -2.71 2.34 -2.68
N ASP A 89 -2.83 2.57 -1.37
CA ASP A 89 -3.29 3.81 -0.79
C ASP A 89 -2.28 4.95 -0.98
N ASN A 90 -2.81 6.12 -1.34
CA ASN A 90 -2.00 7.28 -1.66
C ASN A 90 -1.09 7.71 -0.51
N GLY A 91 0.22 7.53 -0.70
CA GLY A 91 1.26 7.95 0.24
C GLY A 91 1.58 6.93 1.32
N GLU A 92 0.91 5.77 1.36
CA GLU A 92 1.13 4.77 2.41
C GLU A 92 2.33 3.87 2.13
N THR A 93 2.70 3.66 0.85
CA THR A 93 3.95 2.96 0.50
C THR A 93 5.19 3.57 1.19
N ALA A 94 5.21 4.90 1.38
CA ALA A 94 6.32 5.60 2.03
C ALA A 94 6.31 5.47 3.57
N GLN A 95 5.24 4.92 4.15
CA GLN A 95 5.08 4.72 5.59
C GLN A 95 5.35 3.27 6.02
N LEU A 96 5.61 2.38 5.05
CA LEU A 96 5.98 0.99 5.34
C LEU A 96 7.26 0.93 6.16
N SER A 97 7.29 -0.01 7.10
CA SER A 97 8.39 -0.22 8.03
C SER A 97 8.63 -1.69 8.28
N VAL A 98 9.87 -2.04 8.58
CA VAL A 98 10.31 -3.42 8.73
C VAL A 98 10.40 -3.80 10.20
N HIS A 99 9.80 -4.94 10.56
CA HIS A 99 9.77 -5.44 11.93
C HIS A 99 10.02 -6.95 11.97
N ASN A 100 10.52 -7.43 13.11
CA ASN A 100 10.66 -8.87 13.41
C ASN A 100 11.52 -9.65 12.39
N LEU A 101 12.59 -9.03 11.88
CA LEU A 101 13.56 -9.76 11.06
C LEU A 101 14.25 -10.86 11.86
N SER A 102 14.41 -12.01 11.23
CA SER A 102 15.16 -13.17 11.73
C SER A 102 16.06 -13.71 10.63
N ALA A 103 17.06 -14.52 11.01
CA ALA A 103 17.90 -15.27 10.09
C ALA A 103 18.16 -16.68 10.66
N ASP A 104 18.30 -17.67 9.78
CA ASP A 104 18.59 -19.07 10.13
C ASP A 104 20.07 -19.34 10.48
N HIS A 105 21.01 -18.68 9.80
CA HIS A 105 22.47 -18.84 9.95
C HIS A 105 23.17 -17.55 10.35
N GLY A 106 22.62 -16.89 11.35
CA GLY A 106 23.20 -15.69 11.95
C GLY A 106 22.22 -14.97 12.84
N THR A 107 22.54 -13.72 13.14
CA THR A 107 21.69 -12.84 13.96
C THR A 107 21.43 -11.54 13.23
N ILE A 108 20.22 -11.00 13.40
CA ILE A 108 19.88 -9.64 12.97
C ILE A 108 19.86 -8.71 14.18
N THR A 109 20.53 -7.57 14.05
CA THR A 109 20.44 -6.44 14.99
C THR A 109 19.76 -5.27 14.29
N ASP A 110 18.69 -4.74 14.88
CA ASP A 110 18.09 -3.47 14.46
C ASP A 110 18.93 -2.31 15.04
N ASN A 111 19.53 -1.51 14.15
CA ASN A 111 20.43 -0.43 14.52
C ASN A 111 19.69 0.85 14.96
N LYS A 112 18.36 0.90 14.85
CA LYS A 112 17.50 2.04 15.23
C LYS A 112 17.71 3.31 14.40
N ASP A 113 18.29 3.18 13.21
CA ASP A 113 18.54 4.27 12.27
C ASP A 113 17.98 4.01 10.86
N GLY A 114 17.08 3.03 10.72
CA GLY A 114 16.55 2.57 9.43
C GLY A 114 17.43 1.51 8.74
N THR A 115 18.45 1.00 9.45
CA THR A 115 19.28 -0.11 8.99
C THR A 115 19.28 -1.29 9.96
N PHE A 116 19.60 -2.46 9.42
CA PHE A 116 19.72 -3.71 10.14
C PHE A 116 21.10 -4.31 9.88
N THR A 117 21.74 -4.89 10.90
CA THR A 117 23.01 -5.59 10.76
C THR A 117 22.77 -7.09 10.83
N PHE A 118 23.04 -7.79 9.73
CA PHE A 118 23.17 -9.24 9.73
C PHE A 118 24.60 -9.64 10.09
N THR A 119 24.75 -10.48 11.10
CA THR A 119 26.03 -11.09 11.50
C THR A 119 25.92 -12.59 11.26
N PRO A 120 26.66 -13.17 10.28
CA PRO A 120 26.60 -14.60 9.99
C PRO A 120 27.18 -15.43 11.14
N GLU A 121 26.76 -16.70 11.22
CA GLU A 121 27.44 -17.69 12.06
C GLU A 121 28.91 -17.86 11.63
N PRO A 122 29.86 -17.98 12.57
CA PRO A 122 31.27 -18.16 12.22
C PRO A 122 31.51 -19.41 11.38
N ASN A 123 32.29 -19.28 10.32
CA ASN A 123 32.66 -20.33 9.37
C ASN A 123 31.46 -20.95 8.59
N TYR A 124 30.36 -20.20 8.40
CA TYR A 124 29.25 -20.59 7.54
C TYR A 124 29.37 -19.99 6.13
N ASN A 125 29.30 -20.83 5.10
CA ASN A 125 29.42 -20.43 3.69
C ASN A 125 28.28 -20.94 2.77
N GLY A 126 27.08 -21.04 3.33
CA GLY A 126 25.86 -21.46 2.61
C GLY A 126 24.86 -20.34 2.34
N ALA A 127 23.65 -20.72 1.91
CA ALA A 127 22.53 -19.80 1.75
C ALA A 127 21.96 -19.38 3.12
N VAL A 128 21.44 -18.16 3.21
CA VAL A 128 20.81 -17.60 4.42
C VAL A 128 19.38 -17.21 4.07
N SER A 129 18.42 -17.48 4.96
CA SER A 129 17.02 -17.07 4.82
C SER A 129 16.43 -16.42 6.07
#